data_AF-A0A2V2ELD6-F1
#
_entry.id   AF-A0A2V2ELD6-F1
#
_cell.length_a   1.000
_cell.length_b   1.000
_cell.length_c   1.000
_cell.angle_alpha   90.00
_cell.angle_beta   90.00
_cell.angle_gamma   90.00
#
_symmetry.space_group_name_H-M   'P 1'
#
loop_
_entity.id
_entity.type
_entity.pdbx_description
1 polymer ?
#
loop_
_entity_poly.entity_id
_entity_poly.type
_entity_poly.pdbx_seq_one_letter_code
_entity_poly.pdbx_strand_id
1 'polypeptide(L)'
;LRMVTLEGEIITPGGAMTGGSTSSQKGGILLRLRQIEELKEESAKLKLDLIAAEQKNKTLAADLESLRQNQVAMTAQKEQYAKDELLAVNALAQLKKEQERLKADISLEKFEQAEAQNILSQSKTEIAAIEIELDLLVKRLAQRQTQENSRKEEIERLEKELAACQQKRHDQEILTTQLKERLQAISEQKSASEQQLASYETQINEKIAEKEEKEQLIAQTSADLAINAEKSAQLKQEFFSSKQKIEILRASREDLRLIIEKNEEILREKQKLVQNWQEKKFQTELELNKYKNRLEVLERNLAQNYECTYEEGLLSKIEITDEAQARKDAAKLKSKINALGNINFAAIEEYDEVKNRLEFLEGQLADLTEAKASLDKVIKDMEQIMAKKFRETYVVVNQIFSEVFATMFGGGEARLQLSNPNDYLKTGVEIMVRPPGKKEQNLSLLSGGERAMTAIALLFALLNVRPSPFCVLDEIEAALDEVNVERFAKFIKEYTKKSQFIVISHRKGTMEAADVLYGVSMENDGVSKLVSVRLEDYA
;
A
#
# COMPACT_ATOMS: atom_id res chain seq x y z
N LEU A 1 59.86 21.21 137.27
CA LEU A 1 59.14 21.97 138.32
C LEU A 1 57.67 22.05 137.94
N ARG A 2 56.74 21.70 138.85
CA ARG A 2 55.31 21.99 138.69
C ARG A 2 55.03 23.32 139.39
N MET A 3 54.40 24.26 138.69
CA MET A 3 54.04 25.58 139.24
C MET A 3 52.53 25.66 139.37
N VAL A 4 52.06 26.12 140.53
CA VAL A 4 50.64 26.28 140.87
C VAL A 4 50.39 27.77 141.10
N THR A 5 49.44 28.35 140.37
CA THR A 5 49.04 29.75 140.56
C THR A 5 48.14 29.89 141.81
N LEU A 6 48.09 31.08 142.40
CA LEU A 6 47.19 31.37 143.54
C LEU A 6 45.69 31.23 143.19
N GLU A 7 45.37 31.08 141.91
CA GLU A 7 44.02 30.87 141.37
C GLU A 7 43.70 29.40 141.03
N GLY A 8 44.60 28.46 141.37
CA GLY A 8 44.35 27.02 141.33
C GLY A 8 44.62 26.32 139.99
N GLU A 9 45.34 26.96 139.09
CA GLU A 9 45.71 26.39 137.80
C GLU A 9 47.06 25.65 137.89
N ILE A 10 47.13 24.44 137.35
CA ILE A 10 48.35 23.62 137.36
C ILE A 10 48.97 23.67 135.96
N ILE A 11 50.15 24.28 135.86
CA ILE A 11 50.89 24.37 134.61
C ILE A 11 52.02 23.34 134.63
N THR A 12 51.98 22.43 133.65
CA THR A 12 53.04 21.43 133.45
C THR A 12 54.06 21.94 132.41
N PRO A 13 55.33 21.49 132.46
CA PRO A 13 56.39 22.00 131.57
C PRO A 13 56.18 21.74 130.07
N GLY A 14 55.11 21.02 129.69
CA GLY A 14 54.72 20.69 128.32
C GLY A 14 53.56 21.52 127.76
N GLY A 15 53.19 22.63 128.39
CA GLY A 15 52.20 23.58 127.85
C GLY A 15 50.73 23.17 127.98
N ALA A 16 50.43 22.02 128.60
CA ALA A 16 49.08 21.65 128.97
C ALA A 16 48.67 22.41 130.25
N MET A 17 47.62 23.22 130.12
CA MET A 17 46.95 23.93 131.21
C MET A 17 45.63 23.23 131.53
N THR A 18 45.48 22.76 132.76
CA THR A 18 44.27 22.08 133.24
C THR A 18 43.86 22.63 134.60
N GLY A 19 42.60 23.07 134.68
CA GLY A 19 42.03 23.70 135.87
C GLY A 19 41.99 25.21 135.74
N GLY A 20 40.81 25.78 136.00
CA GLY A 20 40.44 27.17 135.76
C GLY A 20 38.92 27.26 135.61
N SER A 21 38.17 27.00 136.68
CA SER A 21 36.73 27.22 136.71
C SER A 21 36.32 27.87 138.02
N THR A 22 36.34 29.19 138.06
CA THR A 22 35.53 29.97 138.99
C THR A 22 34.08 29.86 138.55
N SER A 23 33.38 28.90 139.15
CA SER A 23 31.92 28.88 139.23
C SER A 23 31.47 30.05 140.10
N SER A 24 31.27 31.22 139.49
CA SER A 24 30.30 32.21 139.98
C SER A 24 28.96 31.92 139.29
N GLN A 25 28.18 31.06 139.92
CA GLN A 25 26.74 31.00 139.65
C GLN A 25 26.10 32.34 140.03
N LYS A 26 25.32 32.91 139.09
CA LYS A 26 23.89 33.23 139.28
C LYS A 26 23.26 33.72 137.97
N GLY A 27 23.18 32.82 136.99
CA GLY A 27 22.08 32.84 136.02
C GLY A 27 21.02 31.86 136.53
N GLY A 28 19.92 32.36 137.07
CA GLY A 28 18.91 31.55 137.75
C GLY A 28 18.37 30.41 136.87
N ILE A 29 17.72 29.42 137.49
CA ILE A 29 16.98 28.33 136.82
C ILE A 29 16.11 28.87 135.67
N LEU A 30 15.64 30.12 135.78
CA LEU A 30 14.97 30.92 134.75
C LEU A 30 15.75 31.15 133.44
N LEU A 31 17.07 31.38 133.46
CA LEU A 31 17.89 31.60 132.25
C LEU A 31 18.17 30.30 131.48
N ARG A 32 18.32 29.17 132.18
CA ARG A 32 18.40 27.84 131.54
C ARG A 32 17.05 27.36 131.03
N LEU A 33 15.96 27.63 131.75
CA LEU A 33 14.61 27.39 131.24
C LEU A 33 14.36 28.22 129.97
N ARG A 34 14.77 29.49 129.96
CA ARG A 34 14.68 30.37 128.78
C ARG A 34 15.53 29.87 127.61
N GLN A 35 16.77 29.44 127.82
CA GLN A 35 17.59 28.85 126.75
C GLN A 35 17.01 27.52 126.21
N ILE A 36 16.42 26.70 127.08
CA ILE A 36 15.73 25.47 126.66
C ILE A 36 14.46 25.81 125.88
N GLU A 37 13.73 26.86 126.25
CA GLU A 37 12.60 27.37 125.48
C GLU A 37 13.03 27.95 124.13
N GLU A 38 14.08 28.78 124.09
CA GLU A 38 14.66 29.35 122.87
C GLU A 38 15.17 28.25 121.92
N LEU A 39 15.89 27.24 122.42
CA LEU A 39 16.34 26.09 121.62
C LEU A 39 15.19 25.17 121.20
N LYS A 40 14.11 25.06 121.99
CA LYS A 40 12.89 24.35 121.59
C LYS A 40 12.16 25.11 120.48
N GLU A 41 12.09 26.43 120.57
CA GLU A 41 11.54 27.28 119.51
C GLU A 41 12.39 27.20 118.23
N GLU A 42 13.72 27.24 118.34
CA GLU A 42 14.62 27.07 117.19
C GLU A 42 14.53 25.66 116.59
N SER A 43 14.46 24.61 117.42
CA SER A 43 14.25 23.24 116.94
C SER A 43 12.89 23.07 116.27
N ALA A 44 11.84 23.72 116.80
CA ALA A 44 10.51 23.72 116.18
C ALA A 44 10.52 24.46 114.84
N LYS A 45 11.19 25.62 114.75
CA LYS A 45 11.39 26.37 113.50
C LYS A 45 12.16 25.54 112.48
N LEU A 46 13.31 24.96 112.85
CA LEU A 46 14.11 24.11 111.96
C LEU A 46 13.36 22.86 111.49
N LYS A 47 12.50 22.26 112.32
CA LYS A 47 11.63 21.16 111.90
C LYS A 47 10.56 21.60 110.90
N LEU A 48 9.97 22.78 111.11
CA LEU A 48 9.01 23.36 110.15
C LEU A 48 9.70 23.69 108.82
N ASP A 49 10.91 24.25 108.87
CA ASP A 49 11.70 24.56 107.67
C ASP A 49 12.13 23.29 106.93
N LEU A 50 12.48 22.22 107.65
CA LEU A 50 12.78 20.91 107.06
C LEU A 50 11.56 20.33 106.34
N ILE A 51 10.38 20.36 106.98
CA ILE A 51 9.13 19.87 106.38
C ILE A 51 8.77 20.70 105.14
N ALA A 52 8.92 22.03 105.22
CA ALA A 52 8.69 22.91 104.08
C ALA A 52 9.67 22.64 102.92
N ALA A 53 10.95 22.40 103.23
CA ALA A 53 11.96 22.04 102.24
C ALA A 53 11.70 20.66 101.61
N GLU A 54 11.29 19.66 102.40
CA GLU A 54 10.92 18.33 101.91
C GLU A 54 9.68 18.37 101.02
N GLN A 55 8.65 19.15 101.39
CA GLN A 55 7.48 19.37 100.54
C GLN A 55 7.86 20.07 99.24
N LYS A 56 8.71 21.10 99.30
CA LYS A 56 9.21 21.81 98.11
C LYS A 56 10.04 20.90 97.21
N ASN A 57 10.83 20.00 97.79
CA ASN A 57 11.63 19.03 97.02
C ASN A 57 10.73 17.97 96.35
N LYS A 58 9.68 17.51 97.04
CA LYS A 58 8.67 16.62 96.44
C LYS A 58 7.92 17.28 95.30
N THR A 59 7.52 18.55 95.42
CA THR A 59 6.88 19.27 94.31
C THR A 59 7.83 19.47 93.15
N LEU A 60 9.08 19.89 93.42
CA LEU A 60 10.11 20.05 92.37
C LEU A 60 10.43 18.72 91.66
N ALA A 61 10.46 17.60 92.38
CA ALA A 61 10.66 16.28 91.78
C ALA A 61 9.49 15.87 90.88
N ALA A 62 8.25 16.14 91.28
CA ALA A 62 7.06 15.90 90.46
C ALA A 62 7.04 16.80 89.22
N ASP A 63 7.39 18.07 89.36
CA ASP A 63 7.49 19.03 88.26
C ASP A 63 8.57 18.60 87.26
N LEU A 64 9.76 18.19 87.74
CA LEU A 64 10.84 17.66 86.89
C LEU A 64 10.42 16.41 86.12
N GLU A 65 9.68 15.51 86.74
CA GLU A 65 9.20 14.29 86.09
C GLU A 65 8.16 14.61 85.00
N SER A 66 7.24 15.55 85.28
CA SER A 66 6.28 16.04 84.27
C SER A 66 6.99 16.74 83.11
N LEU A 67 8.05 17.52 83.39
CA LEU A 67 8.83 18.21 82.37
C LEU A 67 9.58 17.22 81.48
N ARG A 68 10.13 16.14 82.06
CA ARG A 68 10.78 15.06 81.33
C ARG A 68 9.79 14.32 80.42
N GLN A 69 8.60 14.00 80.92
CA GLN A 69 7.57 13.36 80.10
C GLN A 69 7.13 14.25 78.93
N ASN A 70 6.95 15.55 79.17
CA ASN A 70 6.65 16.52 78.11
C ASN A 70 7.80 16.64 77.11
N GLN A 71 9.05 16.61 77.56
CA GLN A 71 10.22 16.64 76.68
C GLN A 71 10.27 15.41 75.77
N VAL A 72 10.02 14.21 76.31
CA VAL A 72 9.98 12.96 75.53
C VAL A 72 8.83 12.97 74.51
N ALA A 73 7.64 13.43 74.91
CA ALA A 73 6.50 13.55 74.00
C ALA A 73 6.79 14.55 72.87
N MET A 74 7.41 15.70 73.19
CA MET A 74 7.76 16.72 72.21
C MET A 74 8.86 16.25 71.25
N THR A 75 9.83 15.46 71.72
CA THR A 75 10.84 14.84 70.85
C THR A 75 10.22 13.82 69.90
N ALA A 76 9.32 12.96 70.38
CA ALA A 76 8.63 12.00 69.53
C ALA A 76 7.76 12.69 68.46
N GLN A 77 7.07 13.77 68.83
CA GLN A 77 6.27 14.55 67.89
C GLN A 77 7.14 15.24 66.82
N LYS A 78 8.31 15.76 67.19
CA LYS A 78 9.28 16.32 66.24
C LYS A 78 9.81 15.27 65.26
N GLU A 79 10.13 14.07 65.74
CA GLU A 79 10.57 12.97 64.88
C GLU A 79 9.47 12.56 63.88
N GLN A 80 8.22 12.54 64.33
CA GLN A 80 7.08 12.27 63.46
C GLN A 80 6.91 13.33 62.37
N TYR A 81 6.97 14.63 62.73
CA TYR A 81 6.91 15.71 61.75
C TYR A 81 8.07 15.66 60.75
N ALA A 82 9.30 15.38 61.21
CA ALA A 82 10.46 15.26 60.33
C ALA A 82 10.29 14.11 59.32
N LYS A 83 9.67 13.00 59.74
CA LYS A 83 9.37 11.87 58.87
C LYS A 83 8.30 12.21 57.83
N ASP A 84 7.24 12.91 58.23
CA ASP A 84 6.18 13.34 57.32
C ASP A 84 6.69 14.39 56.31
N GLU A 85 7.54 15.31 56.75
CA GLU A 85 8.22 16.29 55.89
C GLU A 85 9.12 15.59 54.86
N LEU A 86 9.90 14.59 55.27
CA LEU A 86 10.74 13.82 54.35
C LEU A 86 9.90 13.07 53.30
N LEU A 87 8.76 12.49 53.70
CA LEU A 87 7.83 11.83 52.77
C LEU A 87 7.24 12.82 51.76
N ALA A 88 6.85 14.02 52.21
CA ALA A 88 6.33 15.08 51.34
C ALA A 88 7.39 15.58 50.35
N VAL A 89 8.63 15.80 50.80
CA VAL A 89 9.75 16.22 49.95
C VAL A 89 10.04 15.18 48.87
N ASN A 90 10.07 13.90 49.23
CA ASN A 90 10.27 12.81 48.27
C ASN A 90 9.14 12.71 47.24
N ALA A 91 7.89 12.88 47.67
CA ALA A 91 6.73 12.90 46.76
C ALA A 91 6.80 14.10 45.79
N LEU A 92 7.19 15.29 46.27
CA LEU A 92 7.40 16.46 45.43
C LEU A 92 8.54 16.28 44.43
N ALA A 93 9.64 15.64 44.82
CA ALA A 93 10.75 15.32 43.93
C ALA A 93 10.33 14.34 42.81
N GLN A 94 9.54 13.32 43.15
CA GLN A 94 8.99 12.38 42.16
C GLN A 94 8.06 13.09 41.17
N LEU A 95 7.12 13.91 41.67
CA LEU A 95 6.20 14.68 40.83
C LEU A 95 6.93 15.66 39.91
N LYS A 96 7.99 16.35 40.40
CA LYS A 96 8.81 17.22 39.56
C LYS A 96 9.53 16.45 38.45
N LYS A 97 10.08 15.28 38.76
CA LYS A 97 10.74 14.42 37.76
C LYS A 97 9.75 13.95 36.70
N GLU A 98 8.54 13.58 37.10
CA GLU A 98 7.47 13.17 36.19
C GLU A 98 6.98 14.34 35.33
N GLN A 99 6.89 15.55 35.90
CA GLN A 99 6.57 16.76 35.16
C GLN A 99 7.63 17.12 34.11
N GLU A 100 8.92 17.03 34.44
CA GLU A 100 10.00 17.27 33.47
C GLU A 100 10.02 16.22 32.36
N ARG A 101 9.76 14.95 32.70
CA ARG A 101 9.59 13.88 31.70
C ARG A 101 8.42 14.18 30.76
N LEU A 102 7.25 14.51 31.29
CA LEU A 102 6.07 14.84 30.49
C LEU A 102 6.30 16.08 29.61
N LYS A 103 7.02 17.10 30.09
CA LYS A 103 7.40 18.26 29.26
C LYS A 103 8.30 17.85 28.10
N ALA A 104 9.28 16.97 28.33
CA ALA A 104 10.14 16.45 27.29
C ALA A 104 9.34 15.67 26.24
N ASP A 105 8.44 14.77 26.68
CA ASP A 105 7.57 13.99 25.80
C ASP A 105 6.66 14.90 24.95
N ILE A 106 6.02 15.91 25.56
CA ILE A 106 5.20 16.91 24.84
C ILE A 106 6.03 17.70 23.83
N SER A 107 7.28 18.05 24.15
CA SER A 107 8.15 18.78 23.23
C SER A 107 8.52 17.95 22.00
N LEU A 108 8.70 16.64 22.19
CA LEU A 108 9.02 15.69 21.13
C LEU A 108 7.81 15.44 20.23
N GLU A 109 6.63 15.21 20.81
CA GLU A 109 5.38 15.10 20.04
C GLU A 109 5.08 16.37 19.22
N LYS A 110 5.33 17.56 19.78
CA LYS A 110 5.18 18.83 19.04
C LYS A 110 6.14 18.93 17.86
N PHE A 111 7.37 18.45 18.01
CA PHE A 111 8.34 18.44 16.93
C PHE A 111 7.91 17.47 15.81
N GLU A 112 7.52 16.25 16.17
CA GLU A 112 6.98 15.26 15.21
C GLU A 112 5.73 15.77 14.50
N GLN A 113 4.84 16.46 15.22
CA GLN A 113 3.64 17.07 14.65
C GLN A 113 3.99 18.18 13.64
N ALA A 114 4.98 19.03 13.94
CA ALA A 114 5.43 20.07 13.04
C ALA A 114 6.09 19.50 11.78
N GLU A 115 6.89 18.43 11.91
CA GLU A 115 7.49 17.72 10.79
C GLU A 115 6.42 17.07 9.90
N ALA A 116 5.45 16.38 10.50
CA ALA A 116 4.32 15.81 9.79
C ALA A 116 3.47 16.86 9.06
N GLN A 117 3.25 18.04 9.67
CA GLN A 117 2.56 19.15 9.02
C GLN A 117 3.34 19.71 7.82
N ASN A 118 4.66 19.83 7.94
CA ASN A 118 5.51 20.26 6.84
C ASN A 118 5.45 19.27 5.67
N ILE A 119 5.60 17.97 5.93
CA ILE A 119 5.46 16.93 4.90
C ILE A 119 4.08 16.99 4.25
N LEU A 120 3.01 17.10 5.04
CA LEU A 120 1.64 17.21 4.51
C LEU A 120 1.46 18.44 3.61
N SER A 121 2.05 19.58 3.99
CA SER A 121 1.99 20.79 3.17
C SER A 121 2.75 20.66 1.85
N GLN A 122 3.94 20.04 1.86
CA GLN A 122 4.71 19.75 0.65
C GLN A 122 3.94 18.80 -0.28
N SER A 123 3.42 17.69 0.25
CA SER A 123 2.62 16.75 -0.54
C SER A 123 1.36 17.41 -1.12
N LYS A 124 0.69 18.32 -0.38
CA LYS A 124 -0.44 19.08 -0.93
C LYS A 124 -0.05 19.98 -2.09
N THR A 125 1.12 20.63 -2.02
CA THR A 125 1.61 21.47 -3.13
C THR A 125 1.99 20.64 -4.36
N GLU A 126 2.57 19.46 -4.16
CA GLU A 126 2.89 18.52 -5.25
C GLU A 126 1.63 17.98 -5.92
N ILE A 127 0.63 17.57 -5.13
CA ILE A 127 -0.67 17.12 -5.65
C ILE A 127 -1.33 18.23 -6.49
N ALA A 128 -1.36 19.47 -5.98
CA ALA A 128 -1.93 20.59 -6.72
C ALA A 128 -1.19 20.86 -8.05
N ALA A 129 0.15 20.71 -8.07
CA ALA A 129 0.93 20.83 -9.30
C ALA A 129 0.59 19.73 -10.32
N ILE A 130 0.46 18.47 -9.85
CA ILE A 130 0.09 17.32 -10.68
C ILE A 130 -1.34 17.47 -11.22
N GLU A 131 -2.28 17.97 -10.42
CA GLU A 131 -3.66 18.24 -10.86
C GLU A 131 -3.72 19.28 -11.98
N ILE A 132 -2.90 20.34 -11.89
CA ILE A 132 -2.79 21.36 -12.95
C ILE A 132 -2.20 20.75 -14.23
N GLU A 133 -1.16 19.92 -14.13
CA GLU A 133 -0.60 19.21 -15.28
C GLU A 133 -1.60 18.25 -15.91
N LEU A 134 -2.37 17.53 -15.10
CA LEU A 134 -3.41 16.61 -15.56
C LEU A 134 -4.50 17.36 -16.35
N ASP A 135 -4.98 18.50 -15.84
CA ASP A 135 -5.97 19.33 -16.54
C ASP A 135 -5.43 19.85 -17.88
N LEU A 136 -4.16 20.25 -17.93
CA LEU A 136 -3.49 20.65 -19.18
C LEU A 136 -3.38 19.50 -20.18
N LEU A 137 -3.04 18.29 -19.72
CA LEU A 137 -2.98 17.08 -20.53
C LEU A 137 -4.34 16.68 -21.07
N VAL A 138 -5.39 16.74 -20.25
CA VAL A 138 -6.78 16.48 -20.67
C VAL A 138 -7.23 17.47 -21.73
N LYS A 139 -6.94 18.77 -21.56
CA LYS A 139 -7.22 19.79 -22.58
C LYS A 139 -6.49 19.54 -23.90
N ARG A 140 -5.22 19.13 -23.85
CA ARG A 140 -4.44 18.75 -25.05
C ARG A 140 -4.99 17.51 -25.74
N LEU A 141 -5.43 16.50 -24.98
CA LEU A 141 -6.07 15.30 -25.53
C LEU A 141 -7.39 15.65 -26.22
N ALA A 142 -8.22 16.48 -25.60
CA ALA A 142 -9.46 16.95 -26.22
C ALA A 142 -9.21 17.70 -27.54
N GLN A 143 -8.21 18.59 -27.58
CA GLN A 143 -7.81 19.29 -28.81
C GLN A 143 -7.28 18.33 -29.90
N ARG A 144 -6.53 17.29 -29.52
CA ARG A 144 -6.08 16.27 -30.49
C ARG A 144 -7.24 15.45 -31.02
N GLN A 145 -8.19 15.08 -30.17
CA GLN A 145 -9.37 14.33 -30.57
C GLN A 145 -10.23 15.11 -31.58
N THR A 146 -10.42 16.41 -31.36
CA THR A 146 -11.15 17.25 -32.32
C THR A 146 -10.43 17.38 -33.66
N GLN A 147 -9.10 17.53 -33.65
CA GLN A 147 -8.29 17.53 -34.88
C GLN A 147 -8.31 16.18 -35.62
N GLU A 148 -8.32 15.07 -34.88
CA GLU A 148 -8.42 13.74 -35.48
C GLU A 148 -9.77 13.53 -36.15
N ASN A 149 -10.86 13.95 -35.48
CA ASN A 149 -12.21 13.86 -36.04
C ASN A 149 -12.35 14.74 -37.30
N SER A 150 -11.84 15.98 -37.28
CA SER A 150 -11.90 16.84 -38.47
C SER A 150 -11.09 16.26 -39.64
N ARG A 151 -9.95 15.62 -39.37
CA ARG A 151 -9.15 14.92 -40.40
C ARG A 151 -9.87 13.70 -40.95
N LYS A 152 -10.58 12.93 -40.11
CA LYS A 152 -11.40 11.80 -40.56
C LYS A 152 -12.53 12.24 -41.49
N GLU A 153 -13.23 13.31 -41.14
CA GLU A 153 -14.28 13.90 -41.99
C GLU A 153 -13.70 14.38 -43.34
N GLU A 154 -12.51 14.98 -43.33
CA GLU A 154 -11.84 15.44 -44.55
C GLU A 154 -11.39 14.26 -45.43
N ILE A 155 -10.88 13.17 -44.84
CA ILE A 155 -10.55 11.92 -45.55
C ILE A 155 -11.81 11.32 -46.19
N GLU A 156 -12.90 11.17 -45.44
CA GLU A 156 -14.15 10.59 -45.96
C GLU A 156 -14.71 11.43 -47.12
N ARG A 157 -14.59 12.76 -47.03
CA ARG A 157 -14.96 13.67 -48.11
C ARG A 157 -14.08 13.43 -49.35
N LEU A 158 -12.76 13.36 -49.19
CA LEU A 158 -11.82 13.12 -50.29
C LEU A 158 -12.03 11.75 -50.94
N GLU A 159 -12.36 10.72 -50.16
CA GLU A 159 -12.69 9.39 -50.66
C GLU A 159 -13.95 9.41 -51.53
N LYS A 160 -15.00 10.13 -51.10
CA LYS A 160 -16.22 10.34 -51.92
C LYS A 160 -15.93 11.10 -53.20
N GLU A 161 -15.11 12.15 -53.15
CA GLU A 161 -14.69 12.92 -54.33
C GLU A 161 -13.86 12.04 -55.30
N LEU A 162 -12.96 11.21 -54.78
CA LEU A 162 -12.14 10.29 -55.57
C LEU A 162 -13.00 9.22 -56.26
N ALA A 163 -13.95 8.61 -55.54
CA ALA A 163 -14.89 7.63 -56.09
C ALA A 163 -15.74 8.24 -57.23
N ALA A 164 -16.23 9.46 -57.04
CA ALA A 164 -16.99 10.17 -58.08
C ALA A 164 -16.13 10.45 -59.33
N CYS A 165 -14.86 10.83 -59.15
CA CYS A 165 -13.92 11.02 -60.25
C CYS A 165 -13.60 9.70 -60.98
N GLN A 166 -13.42 8.60 -60.25
CA GLN A 166 -13.19 7.27 -60.84
C GLN A 166 -14.40 6.81 -61.67
N GLN A 167 -15.62 7.01 -61.16
CA GLN A 167 -16.84 6.67 -61.90
C GLN A 167 -16.96 7.49 -63.19
N LYS A 168 -16.75 8.81 -63.13
CA LYS A 168 -16.71 9.66 -64.34
C LYS A 168 -15.66 9.21 -65.35
N ARG A 169 -14.49 8.78 -64.88
CA ARG A 169 -13.42 8.26 -65.75
C ARG A 169 -13.85 6.95 -66.42
N HIS A 170 -14.46 6.05 -65.68
CA HIS A 170 -14.98 4.78 -66.22
C HIS A 170 -16.08 5.01 -67.26
N ASP A 171 -17.02 5.92 -66.99
CA ASP A 171 -18.08 6.29 -67.94
C ASP A 171 -17.49 6.88 -69.24
N GLN A 172 -16.44 7.72 -69.13
CA GLN A 172 -15.73 8.25 -70.29
C GLN A 172 -14.95 7.18 -71.05
N GLU A 173 -14.32 6.22 -70.37
CA GLU A 173 -13.64 5.09 -70.98
C GLU A 173 -14.64 4.25 -71.80
N ILE A 174 -15.82 3.92 -71.24
CA ILE A 174 -16.91 3.21 -71.92
C ILE A 174 -17.36 3.98 -73.16
N LEU A 175 -17.64 5.28 -73.04
CA LEU A 175 -18.08 6.11 -74.16
C LEU A 175 -17.03 6.15 -75.27
N THR A 176 -15.75 6.24 -74.90
CA THR A 176 -14.64 6.26 -75.85
C THR A 176 -14.54 4.93 -76.61
N THR A 177 -14.72 3.79 -75.93
CA THR A 177 -14.79 2.47 -76.59
C THR A 177 -15.98 2.36 -77.55
N GLN A 178 -17.18 2.80 -77.14
CA GLN A 178 -18.37 2.78 -78.00
C GLN A 178 -18.21 3.67 -79.25
N LEU A 179 -17.58 4.84 -79.10
CA LEU A 179 -17.29 5.73 -80.23
C LEU A 179 -16.27 5.13 -81.20
N LYS A 180 -15.25 4.42 -80.70
CA LYS A 180 -14.29 3.68 -81.53
C LYS A 180 -14.96 2.57 -82.33
N GLU A 181 -15.81 1.77 -81.70
CA GLU A 181 -16.56 0.71 -82.37
C GLU A 181 -17.49 1.27 -83.46
N ARG A 182 -18.21 2.36 -83.17
CA ARG A 182 -19.04 3.05 -84.18
C ARG A 182 -18.23 3.60 -85.34
N LEU A 183 -17.07 4.21 -85.08
CA LEU A 183 -16.17 4.70 -86.12
C LEU A 183 -15.69 3.57 -87.01
N GLN A 184 -15.33 2.42 -86.43
CA GLN A 184 -14.93 1.24 -87.19
C GLN A 184 -16.06 0.72 -88.07
N ALA A 185 -17.27 0.55 -87.52
CA ALA A 185 -18.45 0.13 -88.29
C ALA A 185 -18.79 1.09 -89.45
N ILE A 186 -18.71 2.41 -89.23
CA ILE A 186 -18.94 3.41 -90.27
C ILE A 186 -17.84 3.34 -91.34
N SER A 187 -16.59 3.11 -90.96
CA SER A 187 -15.49 2.97 -91.91
C SER A 187 -15.62 1.73 -92.81
N GLU A 188 -16.08 0.60 -92.24
CA GLU A 188 -16.37 -0.63 -92.97
C GLU A 188 -17.55 -0.44 -93.92
N GLN A 189 -18.62 0.22 -93.46
CA GLN A 189 -19.78 0.54 -94.30
C GLN A 189 -19.41 1.48 -95.46
N LYS A 190 -18.57 2.49 -95.20
CA LYS A 190 -18.06 3.39 -96.24
C LYS A 190 -17.25 2.62 -97.29
N SER A 191 -16.34 1.73 -96.87
CA SER A 191 -15.55 0.91 -97.78
C SER A 191 -16.42 -0.02 -98.64
N ALA A 192 -17.46 -0.62 -98.05
CA ALA A 192 -18.42 -1.45 -98.78
C ALA A 192 -19.21 -0.64 -99.82
N SER A 193 -19.66 0.58 -99.47
CA SER A 193 -20.34 1.47 -100.42
C SER A 193 -19.43 1.96 -101.55
N GLU A 194 -18.15 2.24 -101.27
CA GLU A 194 -17.16 2.59 -102.30
C GLU A 194 -16.92 1.43 -103.29
N GLN A 195 -16.86 0.18 -102.80
CA GLN A 195 -16.77 -1.01 -103.65
C GLN A 195 -18.03 -1.21 -104.51
N GLN A 196 -19.23 -0.98 -103.95
CA GLN A 196 -20.47 -1.03 -104.72
C GLN A 196 -20.51 0.05 -105.81
N LEU A 197 -20.06 1.27 -105.51
CA LEU A 197 -19.99 2.37 -106.47
C LEU A 197 -19.07 2.02 -107.65
N ALA A 198 -17.89 1.48 -107.38
CA ALA A 198 -16.97 1.01 -108.42
C ALA A 198 -17.58 -0.11 -109.31
N SER A 199 -18.40 -0.99 -108.71
CA SER A 199 -19.12 -2.03 -109.45
C SER A 199 -20.24 -1.47 -110.34
N TYR A 200 -20.90 -0.39 -109.91
CA TYR A 200 -21.91 0.28 -110.72
C TYR A 200 -21.29 1.09 -111.87
N GLU A 201 -20.14 1.74 -111.64
CA GLU A 201 -19.42 2.45 -112.70
C GLU A 201 -18.96 1.50 -113.82
N THR A 202 -18.50 0.29 -113.46
CA THR A 202 -18.16 -0.75 -114.44
C THR A 202 -19.38 -1.23 -115.24
N GLN A 203 -20.51 -1.49 -114.59
CA GLN A 203 -21.75 -1.87 -115.27
C GLN A 203 -22.31 -0.76 -116.19
N ILE A 204 -22.19 0.51 -115.78
CA ILE A 204 -22.61 1.65 -116.61
C ILE A 204 -21.75 1.74 -117.87
N ASN A 205 -20.44 1.56 -117.75
CA ASN A 205 -19.54 1.57 -118.91
C ASN A 205 -19.84 0.41 -119.88
N GLU A 206 -20.17 -0.78 -119.39
CA GLU A 206 -20.63 -1.89 -120.22
C GLU A 206 -21.94 -1.56 -120.95
N LYS A 207 -22.90 -0.91 -120.28
CA LYS A 207 -24.18 -0.52 -120.89
C LYS A 207 -24.04 0.60 -121.91
N ILE A 208 -23.08 1.51 -121.74
CA ILE A 208 -22.75 2.54 -122.74
C ILE A 208 -22.18 1.89 -124.01
N ALA A 209 -21.28 0.91 -123.86
CA ALA A 209 -20.74 0.15 -125.00
C ALA A 209 -21.83 -0.62 -125.76
N GLU A 210 -22.76 -1.30 -125.07
CA GLU A 210 -23.92 -1.96 -125.69
C GLU A 210 -24.83 -0.98 -126.46
N LYS A 211 -24.95 0.26 -125.97
CA LYS A 211 -25.79 1.28 -126.59
C LYS A 211 -25.17 1.77 -127.90
N GLU A 212 -23.87 2.02 -127.93
CA GLU A 212 -23.14 2.45 -129.13
C GLU A 212 -23.22 1.40 -130.24
N GLU A 213 -23.18 0.10 -129.88
CA GLU A 213 -23.34 -1.02 -130.81
C GLU A 213 -24.75 -1.07 -131.43
N LYS A 214 -25.80 -0.81 -130.63
CA LYS A 214 -27.20 -0.79 -131.10
C LYS A 214 -27.52 0.45 -131.93
N GLU A 215 -26.92 1.60 -131.66
CA GLU A 215 -27.10 2.82 -132.46
C GLU A 215 -26.49 2.66 -133.88
N GLN A 216 -25.39 1.91 -134.02
CA GLN A 216 -24.86 1.53 -135.34
C GLN A 216 -25.79 0.58 -136.12
N LEU A 217 -26.49 -0.34 -135.43
CA LEU A 217 -27.43 -1.28 -136.03
C LEU A 217 -28.72 -0.58 -136.51
N ILE A 218 -29.21 0.40 -135.76
CA ILE A 218 -30.43 1.17 -136.09
C ILE A 218 -30.25 1.98 -137.38
N ALA A 219 -29.05 2.52 -137.63
CA ALA A 219 -28.73 3.26 -138.85
C ALA A 219 -28.76 2.39 -140.13
N GLN A 220 -28.61 1.07 -140.02
CA GLN A 220 -28.71 0.14 -141.15
C GLN A 220 -30.15 -0.28 -141.45
N THR A 221 -31.04 -0.31 -140.45
CA THR A 221 -32.44 -0.78 -140.59
C THR A 221 -33.46 0.27 -141.02
N SER A 222 -33.13 1.57 -141.04
CA SER A 222 -34.07 2.63 -141.45
C SER A 222 -34.30 2.73 -142.97
N ALA A 223 -33.63 1.90 -143.78
CA ALA A 223 -33.80 1.87 -145.23
C ALA A 223 -34.96 0.96 -145.72
N ASP A 224 -35.46 0.02 -144.90
CA ASP A 224 -36.33 -1.08 -145.37
C ASP A 224 -37.82 -0.99 -144.96
N LEU A 225 -38.24 0.00 -144.18
CA LEU A 225 -39.58 0.01 -143.54
C LEU A 225 -40.58 1.01 -144.13
N ALA A 226 -40.72 1.03 -145.46
CA ALA A 226 -41.77 1.81 -146.16
C ALA A 226 -43.01 1.00 -146.59
N ILE A 227 -43.12 -0.30 -146.27
CA ILE A 227 -44.06 -1.21 -146.97
C ILE A 227 -45.33 -1.66 -146.21
N ASN A 228 -45.48 -1.61 -144.88
CA ASN A 228 -46.60 -2.36 -144.25
C ASN A 228 -47.56 -1.57 -143.34
N ALA A 229 -48.71 -1.20 -143.91
CA ALA A 229 -49.72 -0.32 -143.31
C ALA A 229 -51.14 -0.91 -143.06
N GLU A 230 -51.43 -2.23 -143.03
CA GLU A 230 -52.85 -2.65 -143.25
C GLU A 230 -53.42 -3.81 -142.37
N LYS A 231 -53.49 -3.72 -141.02
CA LYS A 231 -54.04 -4.86 -140.23
C LYS A 231 -54.64 -4.62 -138.83
N SER A 232 -55.52 -3.63 -138.62
CA SER A 232 -56.22 -3.53 -137.32
C SER A 232 -57.71 -3.17 -137.43
N ALA A 233 -58.57 -4.18 -137.68
CA ALA A 233 -60.02 -4.01 -137.87
C ALA A 233 -60.94 -5.14 -137.33
N GLN A 234 -60.54 -6.01 -136.40
CA GLN A 234 -61.29 -7.26 -136.08
C GLN A 234 -62.02 -7.38 -134.70
N LEU A 235 -62.13 -6.35 -133.87
CA LEU A 235 -62.62 -6.50 -132.47
C LEU A 235 -64.15 -6.29 -132.25
N LYS A 236 -65.04 -7.01 -132.95
CA LYS A 236 -66.52 -6.85 -132.79
C LYS A 236 -67.34 -8.11 -132.45
N GLN A 237 -66.74 -9.24 -132.09
CA GLN A 237 -67.44 -10.54 -132.04
C GLN A 237 -67.80 -11.12 -130.65
N GLU A 238 -67.56 -10.43 -129.52
CA GLU A 238 -67.65 -11.05 -128.17
C GLU A 238 -69.02 -11.02 -127.45
N PHE A 239 -70.09 -10.48 -128.04
CA PHE A 239 -71.33 -10.17 -127.28
C PHE A 239 -72.22 -11.39 -126.90
N PHE A 240 -71.99 -12.60 -127.44
CA PHE A 240 -73.01 -13.67 -127.40
C PHE A 240 -72.88 -14.73 -126.26
N SER A 241 -71.84 -14.71 -125.43
CA SER A 241 -71.51 -15.85 -124.52
C SER A 241 -72.13 -15.81 -123.10
N SER A 242 -72.81 -14.73 -122.69
CA SER A 242 -73.23 -14.55 -121.29
C SER A 242 -74.46 -15.36 -120.83
N LYS A 243 -75.14 -16.10 -121.72
CA LYS A 243 -76.40 -16.78 -121.38
C LYS A 243 -76.24 -18.16 -120.71
N GLN A 244 -75.06 -18.79 -120.77
CA GLN A 244 -74.79 -20.14 -120.22
C GLN A 244 -74.43 -20.18 -118.72
N LYS A 245 -74.16 -19.04 -118.07
CA LYS A 245 -73.63 -19.01 -116.69
C LYS A 245 -74.63 -19.33 -115.56
N ILE A 246 -75.93 -19.31 -115.83
CA ILE A 246 -76.96 -19.40 -114.76
C ILE A 246 -77.26 -20.85 -114.33
N GLU A 247 -77.06 -21.87 -115.20
CA GLU A 247 -77.33 -23.27 -114.83
C GLU A 247 -76.26 -23.90 -113.92
N ILE A 248 -75.01 -23.43 -114.00
CA ILE A 248 -73.87 -23.97 -113.24
C ILE A 248 -73.98 -23.68 -111.73
N LEU A 249 -74.67 -22.60 -111.34
CA LEU A 249 -74.78 -22.17 -109.95
C LEU A 249 -75.75 -22.99 -109.09
N ARG A 250 -76.61 -23.83 -109.68
CA ARG A 250 -77.51 -24.72 -108.91
C ARG A 250 -76.84 -26.01 -108.45
N ALA A 251 -75.85 -26.52 -109.21
CA ALA A 251 -75.12 -27.74 -108.85
C ALA A 251 -74.15 -27.53 -107.67
N SER A 252 -73.54 -26.34 -107.54
CA SER A 252 -72.57 -26.07 -106.46
C SER A 252 -73.16 -26.02 -105.05
N ARG A 253 -74.48 -25.88 -104.92
CA ARG A 253 -75.17 -25.78 -103.63
C ARG A 253 -75.42 -27.15 -102.97
N GLU A 254 -75.56 -28.20 -103.77
CA GLU A 254 -75.74 -29.57 -103.29
C GLU A 254 -74.41 -30.14 -102.75
N ASP A 255 -73.29 -29.86 -103.42
CA ASP A 255 -71.94 -30.26 -103.00
C ASP A 255 -71.53 -29.64 -101.66
N LEU A 256 -71.91 -28.38 -101.41
CA LEU A 256 -71.64 -27.69 -100.16
C LEU A 256 -72.35 -28.34 -98.96
N ARG A 257 -73.51 -28.97 -99.17
CA ARG A 257 -74.26 -29.64 -98.09
C ARG A 257 -73.58 -30.91 -97.62
N LEU A 258 -73.04 -31.71 -98.53
CA LEU A 258 -72.27 -32.94 -98.23
C LEU A 258 -70.94 -32.64 -97.53
N ILE A 259 -70.32 -31.49 -97.82
CA ILE A 259 -69.09 -31.05 -97.14
C ILE A 259 -69.36 -30.70 -95.68
N ILE A 260 -70.51 -30.09 -95.37
CA ILE A 260 -70.89 -29.73 -94.00
C ILE A 260 -71.10 -31.00 -93.15
N GLU A 261 -71.79 -32.00 -93.69
CA GLU A 261 -72.06 -33.27 -92.98
C GLU A 261 -70.76 -34.01 -92.63
N LYS A 262 -69.80 -34.08 -93.57
CA LYS A 262 -68.46 -34.62 -93.30
C LYS A 262 -67.70 -33.82 -92.24
N ASN A 263 -67.81 -32.49 -92.25
CA ASN A 263 -67.13 -31.65 -91.28
C ASN A 263 -67.72 -31.81 -89.86
N GLU A 264 -69.02 -32.07 -89.73
CA GLU A 264 -69.65 -32.35 -88.43
C GLU A 264 -69.20 -33.69 -87.83
N GLU A 265 -69.01 -34.73 -88.65
CA GLU A 265 -68.42 -36.00 -88.21
C GLU A 265 -66.96 -35.82 -87.73
N ILE A 266 -66.14 -35.11 -88.51
CA ILE A 266 -64.76 -34.78 -88.13
C ILE A 266 -64.74 -33.99 -86.81
N LEU A 267 -65.67 -33.05 -86.62
CA LEU A 267 -65.76 -32.27 -85.39
C LEU A 267 -66.04 -33.15 -84.16
N ARG A 268 -66.95 -34.14 -84.28
CA ARG A 268 -67.26 -35.08 -83.19
C ARG A 268 -66.07 -35.98 -82.84
N GLU A 269 -65.32 -36.44 -83.83
CA GLU A 269 -64.08 -37.21 -83.59
C GLU A 269 -63.02 -36.37 -82.88
N LYS A 270 -62.83 -35.11 -83.30
CA LYS A 270 -61.91 -34.18 -82.66
C LYS A 270 -62.34 -33.86 -81.22
N GLN A 271 -63.63 -33.73 -80.94
CA GLN A 271 -64.14 -33.52 -79.58
C GLN A 271 -63.87 -34.71 -78.65
N LYS A 272 -64.04 -35.95 -79.14
CA LYS A 272 -63.68 -37.16 -78.38
C LYS A 272 -62.17 -37.23 -78.09
N LEU A 273 -61.33 -36.86 -79.06
CA LEU A 273 -59.89 -36.78 -78.85
C LEU A 273 -59.53 -35.74 -77.79
N VAL A 274 -60.17 -34.56 -77.82
CA VAL A 274 -59.95 -33.51 -76.80
C VAL A 274 -60.30 -34.02 -75.40
N GLN A 275 -61.44 -34.70 -75.21
CA GLN A 275 -61.80 -35.29 -73.91
C GLN A 275 -60.76 -36.33 -73.43
N ASN A 276 -60.32 -37.24 -74.30
CA ASN A 276 -59.29 -38.23 -73.95
C ASN A 276 -57.96 -37.57 -73.56
N TRP A 277 -57.57 -36.48 -74.23
CA TRP A 277 -56.36 -35.73 -73.88
C TRP A 277 -56.51 -34.95 -72.58
N GLN A 278 -57.71 -34.44 -72.26
CA GLN A 278 -57.98 -33.80 -70.98
C GLN A 278 -57.89 -34.78 -69.80
N GLU A 279 -58.42 -36.00 -69.95
CA GLU A 279 -58.28 -37.05 -68.94
C GLU A 279 -56.81 -37.47 -68.73
N LYS A 280 -56.06 -37.66 -69.82
CA LYS A 280 -54.61 -37.95 -69.74
C LYS A 280 -53.83 -36.82 -69.07
N LYS A 281 -54.14 -35.56 -69.39
CA LYS A 281 -53.54 -34.39 -68.75
C LYS A 281 -53.80 -34.41 -67.25
N PHE A 282 -55.05 -34.64 -66.84
CA PHE A 282 -55.43 -34.70 -65.42
C PHE A 282 -54.72 -35.83 -64.66
N GLN A 283 -54.61 -37.02 -65.26
CA GLN A 283 -53.85 -38.14 -64.65
C GLN A 283 -52.37 -37.79 -64.47
N THR A 284 -51.76 -37.15 -65.48
CA THR A 284 -50.35 -36.75 -65.45
C THR A 284 -50.11 -35.65 -64.40
N GLU A 285 -51.03 -34.71 -64.24
CA GLU A 285 -50.98 -33.66 -63.21
C GLU A 285 -51.07 -34.25 -61.78
N LEU A 286 -51.89 -35.28 -61.57
CA LEU A 286 -51.96 -35.98 -60.29
C LEU A 286 -50.66 -36.72 -59.96
N GLU A 287 -50.04 -37.40 -60.93
CA GLU A 287 -48.74 -38.03 -60.72
C GLU A 287 -47.63 -37.00 -60.45
N LEU A 288 -47.62 -35.90 -61.22
CA LEU A 288 -46.68 -34.80 -61.00
C LEU A 288 -46.80 -34.24 -59.57
N ASN A 289 -48.02 -34.03 -59.07
CA ASN A 289 -48.23 -33.55 -57.71
C ASN A 289 -47.81 -34.56 -56.64
N LYS A 290 -48.00 -35.87 -56.87
CA LYS A 290 -47.47 -36.91 -55.98
C LYS A 290 -45.94 -36.86 -55.90
N TYR A 291 -45.26 -36.73 -57.03
CA TYR A 291 -43.80 -36.65 -57.08
C TYR A 291 -43.27 -35.34 -56.48
N LYS A 292 -43.93 -34.20 -56.71
CA LYS A 292 -43.58 -32.92 -56.08
C LYS A 292 -43.67 -32.98 -54.56
N ASN A 293 -44.77 -33.48 -54.00
CA ASN A 293 -44.91 -33.64 -52.56
C ASN A 293 -43.84 -34.57 -51.97
N ARG A 294 -43.50 -35.64 -52.70
CA ARG A 294 -42.45 -36.56 -52.25
C ARG A 294 -41.07 -35.89 -52.26
N LEU A 295 -40.82 -35.04 -53.25
CA LEU A 295 -39.59 -34.27 -53.35
C LEU A 295 -39.48 -33.24 -52.22
N GLU A 296 -40.55 -32.50 -51.92
CA GLU A 296 -40.59 -31.56 -50.78
C GLU A 296 -40.33 -32.24 -49.43
N VAL A 297 -40.87 -33.45 -49.22
CA VAL A 297 -40.62 -34.23 -48.00
C VAL A 297 -39.15 -34.64 -47.89
N LEU A 298 -38.53 -35.04 -49.00
CA LEU A 298 -37.11 -35.40 -49.04
C LEU A 298 -36.20 -34.18 -48.83
N GLU A 299 -36.53 -33.04 -49.43
CA GLU A 299 -35.82 -31.77 -49.22
C GLU A 299 -35.92 -31.30 -47.77
N ARG A 300 -37.09 -31.37 -47.15
CA ARG A 300 -37.24 -31.07 -45.72
C ARG A 300 -36.43 -32.01 -44.83
N ASN A 301 -36.35 -33.29 -45.19
CA ASN A 301 -35.56 -34.26 -44.44
C ASN A 301 -34.06 -33.94 -44.54
N LEU A 302 -33.58 -33.58 -45.73
CA LEU A 302 -32.20 -33.12 -45.94
C LEU A 302 -31.90 -31.86 -45.11
N ALA A 303 -32.78 -30.86 -45.16
CA ALA A 303 -32.60 -29.62 -44.41
C ALA A 303 -32.64 -29.84 -42.88
N GLN A 304 -33.56 -30.65 -42.37
CA GLN A 304 -33.70 -30.83 -40.91
C GLN A 304 -32.65 -31.76 -40.29
N ASN A 305 -32.29 -32.85 -40.97
CA ASN A 305 -31.40 -33.85 -40.39
C ASN A 305 -29.94 -33.64 -40.74
N TYR A 306 -29.66 -32.91 -41.82
CA TYR A 306 -28.32 -32.76 -42.39
C TYR A 306 -27.95 -31.32 -42.73
N GLU A 307 -28.84 -30.35 -42.48
CA GLU A 307 -28.62 -28.90 -42.67
C GLU A 307 -28.07 -28.54 -44.07
N CYS A 308 -28.42 -29.32 -45.09
CA CYS A 308 -27.92 -29.16 -46.45
C CYS A 308 -29.03 -29.16 -47.50
N THR A 309 -28.77 -28.50 -48.61
CA THR A 309 -29.65 -28.52 -49.80
C THR A 309 -29.32 -29.71 -50.71
N TYR A 310 -30.24 -30.07 -51.61
CA TYR A 310 -30.04 -31.18 -52.56
C TYR A 310 -28.80 -30.96 -53.45
N GLU A 311 -28.59 -29.74 -53.94
CA GLU A 311 -27.46 -29.41 -54.82
C GLU A 311 -26.11 -29.51 -54.10
N GLU A 312 -26.04 -29.02 -52.85
CA GLU A 312 -24.86 -29.16 -51.99
C GLU A 312 -24.57 -30.63 -51.64
N GLY A 313 -25.61 -31.42 -51.37
CA GLY A 313 -25.48 -32.86 -51.14
C GLY A 313 -24.98 -33.62 -52.36
N LEU A 314 -25.35 -33.18 -53.58
CA LEU A 314 -24.89 -33.77 -54.83
C LEU A 314 -23.40 -33.48 -55.10
N LEU A 315 -22.94 -32.27 -54.78
CA LEU A 315 -21.53 -31.87 -54.86
C LEU A 315 -20.66 -32.63 -53.83
N SER A 316 -21.26 -32.96 -52.68
CA SER A 316 -20.64 -33.70 -51.57
C SER A 316 -20.80 -35.21 -51.69
N LYS A 317 -21.22 -35.73 -52.85
CA LYS A 317 -21.57 -37.12 -53.04
C LYS A 317 -20.33 -38.01 -52.95
N ILE A 318 -20.28 -38.81 -51.90
CA ILE A 318 -19.29 -39.88 -51.74
C ILE A 318 -19.90 -41.16 -52.32
N GLU A 319 -19.13 -41.90 -53.13
CA GLU A 319 -19.56 -43.22 -53.60
C GLU A 319 -19.56 -44.21 -52.43
N ILE A 320 -20.75 -44.62 -52.02
CA ILE A 320 -20.94 -45.59 -50.94
C ILE A 320 -21.01 -46.97 -51.58
N THR A 321 -20.03 -47.82 -51.25
CA THR A 321 -19.94 -49.20 -51.76
C THR A 321 -20.89 -50.16 -51.04
N ASP A 322 -21.22 -49.88 -49.77
CA ASP A 322 -22.17 -50.64 -48.94
C ASP A 322 -23.01 -49.68 -48.05
N GLU A 323 -24.27 -49.48 -48.44
CA GLU A 323 -25.20 -48.57 -47.76
C GLU A 323 -25.51 -49.02 -46.32
N ALA A 324 -25.56 -50.32 -46.05
CA ALA A 324 -25.89 -50.84 -44.73
C ALA A 324 -24.77 -50.56 -43.73
N GLN A 325 -23.52 -50.69 -44.17
CA GLN A 325 -22.35 -50.39 -43.37
C GLN A 325 -22.23 -48.88 -43.10
N ALA A 326 -22.41 -48.03 -44.12
CA ALA A 326 -22.36 -46.58 -43.97
C ALA A 326 -23.42 -46.05 -42.98
N ARG A 327 -24.65 -46.59 -43.00
CA ARG A 327 -25.69 -46.24 -42.01
C ARG A 327 -25.30 -46.63 -40.59
N LYS A 328 -24.68 -47.80 -40.39
CA LYS A 328 -24.18 -48.21 -39.07
C LYS A 328 -23.08 -47.29 -38.57
N ASP A 329 -22.15 -46.89 -39.43
CA ASP A 329 -21.05 -46.02 -39.05
C ASP A 329 -21.51 -44.59 -38.78
N ALA A 330 -22.47 -44.07 -39.56
CA ALA A 330 -23.14 -42.80 -39.28
C ALA A 330 -23.87 -42.82 -37.92
N ALA A 331 -24.59 -43.90 -37.60
CA ALA A 331 -25.25 -44.06 -36.31
C ALA A 331 -24.24 -44.13 -35.14
N LYS A 332 -23.11 -44.83 -35.31
CA LYS A 332 -22.02 -44.85 -34.33
C LYS A 332 -21.39 -43.48 -34.13
N LEU A 333 -21.11 -42.74 -35.20
CA LEU A 333 -20.56 -41.39 -35.14
C LEU A 333 -21.54 -40.43 -34.45
N LYS A 334 -22.83 -40.49 -34.79
CA LYS A 334 -23.86 -39.69 -34.13
C LYS A 334 -23.96 -40.01 -32.64
N SER A 335 -23.82 -41.28 -32.25
CA SER A 335 -23.73 -41.67 -30.83
C SER A 335 -22.46 -41.15 -30.15
N LYS A 336 -21.30 -41.15 -30.84
CA LYS A 336 -20.05 -40.59 -30.30
C LYS A 336 -20.14 -39.07 -30.12
N ILE A 337 -20.76 -38.37 -31.07
CA ILE A 337 -21.00 -36.92 -30.99
C ILE A 337 -21.92 -36.62 -29.81
N ASN A 338 -23.02 -37.36 -29.64
CA ASN A 338 -23.90 -37.18 -28.48
C ASN A 338 -23.21 -37.51 -27.15
N ALA A 339 -22.25 -38.44 -27.14
CA ALA A 339 -21.48 -38.81 -25.94
C ALA A 339 -20.47 -37.74 -25.51
N LEU A 340 -20.07 -36.81 -26.40
CA LEU A 340 -19.24 -35.66 -26.04
C LEU A 340 -19.98 -34.68 -25.11
N GLY A 341 -21.32 -34.79 -25.02
CA GLY A 341 -22.14 -33.94 -24.17
C GLY A 341 -22.10 -32.47 -24.61
N ASN A 342 -22.47 -31.58 -23.70
CA ASN A 342 -22.38 -30.14 -23.97
C ASN A 342 -20.92 -29.70 -23.85
N ILE A 343 -20.32 -29.39 -25.00
CA ILE A 343 -18.96 -28.84 -25.08
C ILE A 343 -19.00 -27.41 -24.55
N ASN A 344 -18.23 -27.12 -23.49
CA ASN A 344 -18.11 -25.77 -22.95
C ASN A 344 -17.10 -24.97 -23.77
N PHE A 345 -17.59 -24.17 -24.71
CA PHE A 345 -16.76 -23.29 -25.53
C PHE A 345 -16.13 -22.13 -24.72
N ALA A 346 -16.70 -21.76 -23.57
CA ALA A 346 -16.14 -20.74 -22.68
C ALA A 346 -14.90 -21.23 -21.91
N ALA A 347 -14.63 -22.54 -21.89
CA ALA A 347 -13.48 -23.10 -21.20
C ALA A 347 -12.12 -22.58 -21.73
N ILE A 348 -12.06 -22.13 -22.98
CA ILE A 348 -10.86 -21.54 -23.57
C ILE A 348 -10.59 -20.18 -22.94
N GLU A 349 -11.61 -19.33 -22.83
CA GLU A 349 -11.52 -18.01 -22.20
C GLU A 349 -11.27 -18.14 -20.69
N GLU A 350 -11.98 -19.05 -20.01
CA GLU A 350 -11.76 -19.33 -18.58
C GLU A 350 -10.34 -19.84 -18.30
N TYR A 351 -9.77 -20.66 -19.17
CA TYR A 351 -8.39 -21.11 -19.04
C TYR A 351 -7.41 -19.94 -19.11
N ASP A 352 -7.58 -19.02 -20.06
CA ASP A 352 -6.72 -17.85 -20.20
C ASP A 352 -6.84 -16.92 -18.98
N GLU A 353 -8.05 -16.71 -18.44
CA GLU A 353 -8.26 -15.95 -17.21
C GLU A 353 -7.57 -16.59 -15.99
N VAL A 354 -7.76 -17.89 -15.80
CA VAL A 354 -7.17 -18.63 -14.68
C VAL A 354 -5.64 -18.67 -14.81
N LYS A 355 -5.12 -18.84 -16.02
CA LYS A 355 -3.68 -18.82 -16.29
C LYS A 355 -3.08 -17.46 -15.98
N ASN A 356 -3.68 -16.37 -16.46
CA ASN A 356 -3.21 -15.01 -16.16
C ASN A 356 -3.21 -14.73 -14.65
N ARG A 357 -4.23 -15.20 -13.93
CA ARG A 357 -4.30 -15.08 -12.47
C ARG A 357 -3.21 -15.89 -11.78
N LEU A 358 -2.91 -17.08 -12.27
CA LEU A 358 -1.86 -17.93 -11.74
C LEU A 358 -0.48 -17.28 -11.93
N GLU A 359 -0.17 -16.82 -13.14
CA GLU A 359 1.08 -16.13 -13.46
C GLU A 359 1.27 -14.87 -12.57
N PHE A 360 0.19 -14.10 -12.34
CA PHE A 360 0.23 -12.96 -11.43
C PHE A 360 0.55 -13.36 -9.98
N LEU A 361 -0.13 -14.38 -9.45
CA LEU A 361 0.10 -14.85 -8.08
C LEU A 361 1.48 -15.47 -7.89
N GLU A 362 2.00 -16.18 -8.89
CA GLU A 362 3.37 -16.70 -8.88
C GLU A 362 4.40 -15.57 -8.85
N GLY A 363 4.17 -14.49 -9.61
CA GLY A 363 4.99 -13.28 -9.55
C GLY A 363 4.99 -12.65 -8.16
N GLN A 364 3.82 -12.44 -7.56
CA GLN A 364 3.73 -11.89 -6.19
C GLN A 364 4.40 -12.77 -5.15
N LEU A 365 4.30 -14.10 -5.30
CA LEU A 365 4.95 -15.04 -4.39
C LEU A 365 6.47 -14.94 -4.52
N ALA A 366 7.00 -14.88 -5.74
CA ALA A 366 8.44 -14.70 -5.97
C ALA A 366 8.96 -13.42 -5.30
N ASP A 367 8.29 -12.29 -5.51
CA ASP A 367 8.66 -10.99 -4.92
C ASP A 367 8.67 -11.03 -3.39
N LEU A 368 7.63 -11.61 -2.77
CA LEU A 368 7.57 -11.78 -1.31
C LEU A 368 8.70 -12.67 -0.78
N THR A 369 9.04 -13.72 -1.52
CA THR A 369 10.09 -14.66 -1.13
C THR A 369 11.46 -13.99 -1.20
N GLU A 370 11.70 -13.18 -2.22
CA GLU A 370 12.92 -12.37 -2.36
C GLU A 370 13.02 -11.30 -1.27
N ALA A 371 11.94 -10.56 -1.01
CA ALA A 371 11.88 -9.55 0.05
C ALA A 371 12.19 -10.16 1.43
N LYS A 372 11.61 -11.32 1.74
CA LYS A 372 11.93 -12.07 2.97
C LYS A 372 13.41 -12.43 3.04
N ALA A 373 13.99 -12.98 1.97
CA ALA A 373 15.39 -13.36 1.94
C ALA A 373 16.33 -12.14 2.11
N SER A 374 15.94 -10.98 1.59
CA SER A 374 16.65 -9.71 1.76
C SER A 374 16.60 -9.24 3.22
N LEU A 375 15.42 -9.24 3.85
CA LEU A 375 15.26 -8.88 5.25
C LEU A 375 16.05 -9.81 6.18
N ASP A 376 16.02 -11.12 5.93
CA ASP A 376 16.80 -12.10 6.70
C ASP A 376 18.32 -11.85 6.61
N LYS A 377 18.81 -11.36 5.46
CA LYS A 377 20.22 -10.95 5.33
C LYS A 377 20.52 -9.71 6.16
N VAL A 378 19.67 -8.68 6.08
CA VAL A 378 19.83 -7.44 6.86
C VAL A 378 19.83 -7.73 8.35
N ILE A 379 18.93 -8.61 8.83
CA ILE A 379 18.89 -9.03 10.23
C ILE A 379 20.20 -9.70 10.63
N LYS A 380 20.72 -10.65 9.83
CA LYS A 380 21.99 -11.31 10.11
C LYS A 380 23.17 -10.36 10.12
N ASP A 381 23.22 -9.41 9.19
CA ASP A 381 24.28 -8.41 9.13
C ASP A 381 24.23 -7.49 10.36
N MET A 382 23.02 -7.07 10.78
CA MET A 382 22.84 -6.30 12.01
C MET A 382 23.24 -7.10 13.25
N GLU A 383 22.85 -8.38 13.35
CA GLU A 383 23.25 -9.27 14.45
C GLU A 383 24.78 -9.41 14.55
N GLN A 384 25.48 -9.56 13.42
CA GLN A 384 26.94 -9.60 13.39
C GLN A 384 27.58 -8.28 13.86
N ILE A 385 27.05 -7.14 13.39
CA ILE A 385 27.54 -5.82 13.80
C ILE A 385 27.28 -5.60 15.30
N MET A 386 26.10 -5.96 15.80
CA MET A 386 25.76 -5.85 17.22
C MET A 386 26.66 -6.73 18.08
N ALA A 387 26.85 -8.00 17.71
CA ALA A 387 27.73 -8.93 18.44
C ALA A 387 29.18 -8.44 18.46
N LYS A 388 29.68 -7.91 17.33
CA LYS A 388 31.02 -7.32 17.24
C LYS A 388 31.15 -6.10 18.16
N LYS A 389 30.23 -5.13 18.08
CA LYS A 389 30.24 -3.93 18.93
C LYS A 389 30.11 -4.28 20.42
N PHE A 390 29.25 -5.24 20.75
CA PHE A 390 29.11 -5.72 22.13
C PHE A 390 30.43 -6.30 22.63
N ARG A 391 31.05 -7.21 21.87
CA ARG A 391 32.34 -7.83 22.23
C ARG A 391 33.44 -6.79 22.41
N GLU A 392 33.59 -5.87 21.47
CA GLU A 392 34.59 -4.80 21.53
C GLU A 392 34.38 -3.92 22.78
N THR A 393 33.14 -3.49 23.02
CA THR A 393 32.79 -2.66 24.18
C THR A 393 32.99 -3.42 25.49
N TYR A 394 32.56 -4.69 25.55
CA TYR A 394 32.71 -5.54 26.72
C TYR A 394 34.17 -5.72 27.14
N VAL A 395 35.07 -5.99 26.18
CA VAL A 395 36.49 -6.16 26.48
C VAL A 395 37.09 -4.89 27.06
N VAL A 396 36.78 -3.73 26.46
CA VAL A 396 37.28 -2.43 26.93
C VAL A 396 36.70 -2.08 28.30
N VAL A 397 35.39 -2.22 28.50
CA VAL A 397 34.73 -1.95 29.79
C VAL A 397 35.29 -2.86 30.88
N ASN A 398 35.50 -4.15 30.60
CA ASN A 398 36.01 -5.10 31.59
C ASN A 398 37.43 -4.75 32.05
N GLN A 399 38.30 -4.33 31.12
CA GLN A 399 39.66 -3.89 31.45
C GLN A 399 39.63 -2.62 32.32
N ILE A 400 38.90 -1.58 31.87
CA ILE A 400 38.81 -0.32 32.62
C ILE A 400 38.14 -0.54 33.97
N PHE A 401 37.12 -1.39 34.05
CA PHE A 401 36.45 -1.72 35.31
C PHE A 401 37.42 -2.33 36.32
N SER A 402 38.30 -3.22 35.88
CA SER A 402 39.35 -3.81 36.73
C SER A 402 40.29 -2.73 37.28
N GLU A 403 40.72 -1.79 36.44
CA GLU A 403 41.64 -0.69 36.79
C GLU A 403 40.99 0.33 37.74
N VAL A 404 39.77 0.77 37.42
CA VAL A 404 38.99 1.72 38.22
C VAL A 404 38.67 1.14 39.59
N PHE A 405 38.28 -0.14 39.64
CA PHE A 405 38.00 -0.83 40.89
C PHE A 405 39.23 -0.88 41.80
N ALA A 406 40.38 -1.33 41.28
CA ALA A 406 41.62 -1.40 42.06
C ALA A 406 42.05 -0.03 42.59
N THR A 407 41.87 1.02 41.79
CA THR A 407 42.18 2.41 42.18
C THR A 407 41.26 2.91 43.28
N MET A 408 39.95 2.67 43.16
CA MET A 408 38.95 3.10 44.15
C MET A 408 39.07 2.36 45.48
N PHE A 409 39.34 1.05 45.46
CA PHE A 409 39.47 0.22 46.67
C PHE A 409 40.89 0.21 47.26
N GLY A 410 41.89 0.80 46.57
CA GLY A 410 43.29 0.79 46.99
C GLY A 410 43.91 -0.62 46.92
N GLY A 411 43.43 -1.46 46.00
CA GLY A 411 43.76 -2.87 45.84
C GLY A 411 42.52 -3.73 45.57
N GLY A 412 42.72 -5.03 45.33
CA GLY A 412 41.66 -5.96 44.94
C GLY A 412 41.49 -6.08 43.42
N GLU A 413 40.58 -6.96 43.00
CA GLU A 413 40.34 -7.30 41.59
C GLU A 413 38.83 -7.35 41.33
N ALA A 414 38.38 -6.85 40.19
CA ALA A 414 36.98 -7.01 39.75
C ALA A 414 36.94 -7.32 38.27
N ARG A 415 36.01 -8.16 37.84
CA ARG A 415 35.82 -8.54 36.44
C ARG A 415 34.36 -8.77 36.12
N LEU A 416 34.01 -8.50 34.87
CA LEU A 416 32.77 -8.93 34.26
C LEU A 416 32.95 -10.36 33.73
N GLN A 417 31.92 -11.18 33.90
CA GLN A 417 31.87 -12.55 33.41
C GLN A 417 30.60 -12.76 32.60
N LEU A 418 30.73 -13.31 31.40
CA LEU A 418 29.58 -13.68 30.57
C LEU A 418 29.02 -15.02 31.00
N SER A 419 27.71 -15.11 31.23
CA SER A 419 27.04 -16.38 31.56
C SER A 419 27.11 -17.38 30.38
N ASN A 420 27.12 -16.89 29.13
CA ASN A 420 27.36 -17.70 27.93
C ASN A 420 28.36 -17.01 26.96
N PRO A 421 29.63 -17.44 26.93
CA PRO A 421 30.67 -16.84 26.08
C PRO A 421 30.45 -16.99 24.56
N ASN A 422 29.54 -17.88 24.13
CA ASN A 422 29.33 -18.19 22.72
C ASN A 422 28.19 -17.39 22.08
N ASP A 423 27.38 -16.67 22.87
CA ASP A 423 26.25 -15.87 22.38
C ASP A 423 26.24 -14.47 23.02
N TYR A 424 26.87 -13.52 22.34
CA TYR A 424 26.98 -12.13 22.82
C TYR A 424 25.65 -11.36 22.84
N LEU A 425 24.61 -11.81 22.14
CA LEU A 425 23.33 -11.10 22.07
C LEU A 425 22.35 -11.54 23.15
N LYS A 426 22.45 -12.79 23.62
CA LYS A 426 21.55 -13.36 24.64
C LYS A 426 22.23 -13.68 25.98
N THR A 427 23.54 -13.46 26.11
CA THR A 427 24.27 -13.71 27.36
C THR A 427 23.93 -12.68 28.45
N GLY A 428 23.86 -13.15 29.70
CA GLY A 428 23.93 -12.28 30.87
C GLY A 428 25.36 -11.82 31.15
N VAL A 429 25.48 -10.75 31.95
CA VAL A 429 26.76 -10.23 32.47
C VAL A 429 26.72 -10.28 34.00
N GLU A 430 27.60 -11.07 34.58
CA GLU A 430 27.79 -11.22 36.02
C GLU A 430 29.00 -10.40 36.48
N ILE A 431 28.92 -9.85 37.69
CA ILE A 431 29.96 -9.00 38.27
C ILE A 431 30.64 -9.77 39.39
N MET A 432 31.89 -10.18 39.14
CA MET A 432 32.72 -10.92 40.08
C MET A 432 33.75 -9.99 40.70
N VAL A 433 33.81 -9.96 42.03
CA VAL A 433 34.61 -8.98 42.76
C VAL A 433 35.42 -9.66 43.86
N ARG A 434 36.65 -9.21 44.03
CA ARG A 434 37.57 -9.62 45.09
C ARG A 434 38.11 -8.37 45.80
N PRO A 435 37.42 -7.91 46.87
CA PRO A 435 37.92 -6.82 47.70
C PRO A 435 39.26 -7.17 48.36
N PRO A 436 40.08 -6.17 48.74
CA PRO A 436 41.39 -6.41 49.35
C PRO A 436 41.26 -7.27 50.63
N GLY A 437 41.99 -8.40 50.66
CA GLY A 437 41.97 -9.34 51.79
C GLY A 437 40.78 -10.30 51.83
N LYS A 438 39.86 -10.29 50.86
CA LYS A 438 38.69 -11.19 50.78
C LYS A 438 38.76 -12.14 49.57
N LYS A 439 37.88 -13.16 49.59
CA LYS A 439 37.70 -14.11 48.47
C LYS A 439 36.83 -13.48 47.37
N GLU A 440 36.92 -14.03 46.16
CA GLU A 440 36.07 -13.63 45.03
C GLU A 440 34.61 -14.01 45.31
N GLN A 441 33.70 -13.04 45.14
CA GLN A 441 32.28 -13.16 45.45
C GLN A 441 31.43 -12.40 44.44
N ASN A 442 30.16 -12.81 44.31
CA ASN A 442 29.15 -12.12 43.52
C ASN A 442 28.72 -10.79 44.18
N LEU A 443 28.33 -9.81 43.37
CA LEU A 443 27.88 -8.48 43.83
C LEU A 443 26.81 -8.53 44.95
N SER A 444 25.88 -9.50 44.89
CA SER A 444 24.79 -9.66 45.87
C SER A 444 25.27 -10.09 47.27
N LEU A 445 26.49 -10.61 47.39
CA LEU A 445 27.07 -11.11 48.65
C LEU A 445 27.97 -10.08 49.34
N LEU A 446 28.17 -8.90 48.73
CA LEU A 446 29.00 -7.82 49.29
C LEU A 446 28.25 -7.00 50.35
N SER A 447 29.00 -6.34 51.23
CA SER A 447 28.43 -5.38 52.19
C SER A 447 27.85 -4.15 51.48
N GLY A 448 26.96 -3.40 52.14
CA GLY A 448 26.27 -2.25 51.53
C GLY A 448 27.20 -1.20 50.92
N GLY A 449 28.29 -0.84 51.63
CA GLY A 449 29.30 0.10 51.14
C GLY A 449 30.17 -0.47 50.02
N GLU A 450 30.59 -1.74 50.12
CA GLU A 450 31.37 -2.41 49.06
C GLU A 450 30.55 -2.56 47.77
N ARG A 451 29.26 -2.88 47.89
CA ARG A 451 28.34 -2.97 46.75
C ARG A 451 28.15 -1.61 46.08
N ALA A 452 27.97 -0.54 46.87
CA ALA A 452 27.83 0.82 46.35
C ALA A 452 29.12 1.25 45.62
N MET A 453 30.28 1.06 46.22
CA MET A 453 31.56 1.42 45.63
C MET A 453 31.88 0.60 44.36
N THR A 454 31.50 -0.68 44.32
CA THR A 454 31.63 -1.51 43.11
C THR A 454 30.73 -1.01 41.98
N ALA A 455 29.47 -0.64 42.29
CA ALA A 455 28.54 -0.12 41.30
C ALA A 455 29.02 1.24 40.74
N ILE A 456 29.56 2.09 41.61
CA ILE A 456 30.20 3.36 41.24
C ILE A 456 31.40 3.11 40.32
N ALA A 457 32.28 2.15 40.65
CA ALA A 457 33.42 1.79 39.81
C ALA A 457 32.99 1.30 38.42
N LEU A 458 31.92 0.50 38.32
CA LEU A 458 31.37 0.05 37.04
C LEU A 458 30.79 1.21 36.22
N LEU A 459 30.06 2.12 36.88
CA LEU A 459 29.52 3.31 36.24
C LEU A 459 30.63 4.18 35.64
N PHE A 460 31.70 4.43 36.39
CA PHE A 460 32.83 5.19 35.88
C PHE A 460 33.60 4.46 34.78
N ALA A 461 33.69 3.13 34.83
CA ALA A 461 34.26 2.36 33.74
C ALA A 461 33.46 2.54 32.44
N LEU A 462 32.13 2.53 32.52
CA LEU A 462 31.25 2.80 31.38
C LEU A 462 31.40 4.24 30.85
N LEU A 463 31.43 5.23 31.76
CA LEU A 463 31.63 6.64 31.41
C LEU A 463 33.02 6.90 30.79
N ASN A 464 34.03 6.11 31.12
CA ASN A 464 35.35 6.23 30.50
C ASN A 464 35.35 5.72 29.05
N VAL A 465 34.58 4.66 28.74
CA VAL A 465 34.42 4.14 27.38
C VAL A 465 33.60 5.08 26.50
N ARG A 466 32.57 5.72 27.07
CA ARG A 466 31.79 6.76 26.39
C ARG A 466 31.68 8.00 27.28
N PRO A 467 32.61 8.95 27.16
CA PRO A 467 32.57 10.17 27.96
C PRO A 467 31.34 11.00 27.61
N SER A 468 30.54 11.31 28.63
CA SER A 468 29.44 12.28 28.53
C SER A 468 30.01 13.70 28.74
N PRO A 469 29.52 14.72 28.02
CA PRO A 469 29.97 16.10 28.23
C PRO A 469 29.71 16.60 29.66
N PHE A 470 28.63 16.14 30.30
CA PHE A 470 28.35 16.39 31.71
C PHE A 470 27.76 15.15 32.40
N CYS A 471 28.02 15.01 33.70
CA CYS A 471 27.51 13.95 34.56
C CYS A 471 26.95 14.56 35.84
N VAL A 472 25.73 14.16 36.22
CA VAL A 472 25.09 14.57 37.47
C VAL A 472 25.06 13.37 38.41
N LEU A 473 25.63 13.51 39.59
CA LEU A 473 25.71 12.46 40.62
C LEU A 473 24.97 12.97 41.85
N ASP A 474 23.95 12.24 42.29
CA ASP A 474 23.07 12.65 43.40
C ASP A 474 23.20 11.67 44.57
N GLU A 475 23.87 12.12 45.64
CA GLU A 475 24.12 11.39 46.90
C GLU A 475 24.62 9.94 46.75
N ILE A 476 25.35 9.64 45.67
CA ILE A 476 25.77 8.27 45.36
C ILE A 476 26.78 7.71 46.37
N GLU A 477 27.49 8.58 47.09
CA GLU A 477 28.48 8.23 48.11
C GLU A 477 27.90 8.08 49.53
N ALA A 478 26.58 8.20 49.71
CA ALA A 478 25.94 8.17 51.04
C ALA A 478 26.23 6.87 51.82
N ALA A 479 26.46 5.76 51.12
CA ALA A 479 26.78 4.46 51.69
C ALA A 479 28.29 4.22 51.91
N LEU A 480 29.16 5.20 51.61
CA LEU A 480 30.61 5.09 51.75
C LEU A 480 31.09 5.61 53.13
N ASP A 481 32.16 5.01 53.65
CA ASP A 481 32.87 5.51 54.83
C ASP A 481 33.76 6.72 54.47
N GLU A 482 34.33 7.40 55.47
CA GLU A 482 35.12 8.63 55.24
C GLU A 482 36.32 8.40 54.31
N VAL A 483 37.03 7.29 54.49
CA VAL A 483 38.20 6.93 53.68
C VAL A 483 37.83 6.70 52.20
N ASN A 484 36.71 6.01 51.94
CA ASN A 484 36.26 5.74 50.58
C ASN A 484 35.63 6.97 49.92
N VAL A 485 35.03 7.89 50.69
CA VAL A 485 34.57 9.21 50.18
C VAL A 485 35.75 10.04 49.69
N GLU A 486 36.87 10.09 50.42
CA GLU A 486 38.07 10.80 49.95
C GLU A 486 38.65 10.21 48.67
N ARG A 487 38.67 8.87 48.55
CA ARG A 487 39.14 8.18 47.34
C ARG A 487 38.23 8.45 46.14
N PHE A 488 36.93 8.39 46.35
CA PHE A 488 35.92 8.75 45.36
C PHE A 488 36.08 10.20 44.88
N ALA A 489 36.25 11.14 45.82
CA ALA A 489 36.42 12.56 45.51
C ALA A 489 37.72 12.83 44.71
N LYS A 490 38.84 12.20 45.09
CA LYS A 490 40.11 12.25 44.34
C LYS A 490 39.95 11.68 42.93
N PHE A 491 39.26 10.55 42.80
CA PHE A 491 39.00 9.93 41.51
C PHE A 491 38.18 10.85 40.60
N ILE A 492 37.08 11.44 41.10
CA ILE A 492 36.28 12.40 40.31
C ILE A 492 37.15 13.57 39.83
N LYS A 493 38.00 14.11 40.70
CA LYS A 493 38.89 15.23 40.38
C LYS A 493 39.90 14.91 39.28
N GLU A 494 40.35 13.66 39.14
CA GLU A 494 41.19 13.27 38.01
C GLU A 494 40.39 13.22 36.69
N TYR A 495 39.11 12.88 36.77
CA TYR A 495 38.21 12.73 35.63
C TYR A 495 37.54 14.03 35.17
N THR A 496 37.54 15.10 35.97
CA THR A 496 37.05 16.43 35.56
C THR A 496 37.77 16.99 34.33
N LYS A 497 38.98 16.49 34.03
CA LYS A 497 39.73 16.84 32.81
C LYS A 497 39.03 16.43 31.51
N LYS A 498 38.10 15.47 31.56
CA LYS A 498 37.42 14.91 30.38
C LYS A 498 35.92 15.21 30.33
N SER A 499 35.27 15.38 31.48
CA SER A 499 33.82 15.56 31.61
C SER A 499 33.49 16.52 32.75
N GLN A 500 32.42 17.30 32.63
CA GLN A 500 31.94 18.15 33.71
C GLN A 500 31.14 17.32 34.72
N PHE A 501 31.45 17.44 36.01
CA PHE A 501 30.72 16.76 37.08
C PHE A 501 29.92 17.76 37.94
N ILE A 502 28.65 17.47 38.13
CA ILE A 502 27.77 18.14 39.09
C ILE A 502 27.45 17.11 40.16
N VAL A 503 27.96 17.31 41.37
CA VAL A 503 27.78 16.36 42.48
C VAL A 503 26.92 17.01 43.54
N ILE A 504 25.79 16.39 43.86
CA ILE A 504 24.90 16.76 44.96
C ILE A 504 25.30 15.88 46.14
N SER A 505 25.80 16.50 47.20
CA SER A 505 26.33 15.79 48.36
C SER A 505 26.24 16.62 49.63
N HIS A 506 26.12 15.94 50.76
CA HIS A 506 26.29 16.51 52.11
C HIS A 506 27.62 16.07 52.77
N ARG A 507 28.49 15.34 52.05
CA ARG A 507 29.73 14.77 52.58
C ARG A 507 30.89 15.75 52.43
N LYS A 508 31.52 16.10 53.56
CA LYS A 508 32.65 17.05 53.61
C LYS A 508 33.78 16.69 52.64
N GLY A 509 34.21 15.42 52.62
CA GLY A 509 35.28 14.97 51.73
C GLY A 509 34.99 15.13 50.23
N THR A 510 33.72 15.06 49.81
CA THR A 510 33.31 15.34 48.42
C THR A 510 33.26 16.85 48.15
N MET A 511 32.73 17.63 49.09
CA MET A 511 32.65 19.10 48.98
C MET A 511 34.02 19.76 48.88
N GLU A 512 34.99 19.29 49.68
CA GLU A 512 36.36 19.81 49.71
C GLU A 512 37.12 19.58 48.40
N ALA A 513 36.72 18.58 47.60
CA ALA A 513 37.36 18.28 46.33
C ALA A 513 36.82 19.11 45.15
N ALA A 514 35.69 19.80 45.32
CA ALA A 514 35.02 20.57 44.27
C ALA A 514 35.76 21.89 43.98
N ASP A 515 35.63 22.41 42.75
CA ASP A 515 36.19 23.72 42.38
C ASP A 515 35.21 24.87 42.72
N VAL A 516 33.90 24.61 42.58
CA VAL A 516 32.82 25.54 42.88
C VAL A 516 31.75 24.83 43.69
N LEU A 517 31.33 25.45 44.79
CA LEU A 517 30.22 24.99 45.63
C LEU A 517 28.99 25.83 45.37
N TYR A 518 27.87 25.16 45.09
CA TYR A 518 26.56 25.76 45.02
C TYR A 518 25.74 25.33 46.23
N GLY A 519 25.46 26.26 47.14
CA GLY A 519 24.58 26.06 48.28
C GLY A 519 23.16 26.49 47.94
N VAL A 520 22.18 25.69 48.33
CA VAL A 520 20.77 26.08 48.28
C VAL A 520 20.35 26.50 49.69
N SER A 521 19.99 27.77 49.86
CA SER A 521 19.48 28.31 51.11
C SER A 521 17.98 28.58 50.97
N MET A 522 17.22 28.34 52.03
CA MET A 522 15.82 28.72 52.11
C MET A 522 15.74 30.11 52.73
N GLU A 523 15.22 31.10 52.00
CA GLU A 523 14.77 32.36 52.61
C GLU A 523 13.37 32.15 53.23
N ASN A 524 12.87 33.15 53.98
CA ASN A 524 11.51 33.10 54.51
C ASN A 524 10.50 32.97 53.35
N ASP A 525 9.43 32.20 53.55
CA ASP A 525 8.37 31.86 52.57
C ASP A 525 8.68 30.75 51.54
N GLY A 526 9.60 29.82 51.84
CA GLY A 526 9.69 28.56 51.09
C GLY A 526 10.27 28.68 49.67
N VAL A 527 10.87 29.83 49.35
CA VAL A 527 11.59 30.07 48.09
C VAL A 527 13.06 29.69 48.28
N SER A 528 13.52 28.71 47.50
CA SER A 528 14.92 28.30 47.47
C SER A 528 15.76 29.32 46.69
N LYS A 529 16.81 29.85 47.32
CA LYS A 529 17.78 30.74 46.70
C LYS A 529 19.13 30.05 46.56
N LEU A 530 19.74 30.21 45.40
CA LEU A 530 21.02 29.59 45.08
C LEU A 530 22.15 30.57 45.42
N VAL A 531 23.11 30.09 46.21
CA VAL A 531 24.32 30.81 46.63
C VAL A 531 25.51 30.04 46.06
N SER A 532 26.49 30.74 45.49
CA SER A 532 27.68 30.11 44.92
C SER A 532 28.94 30.63 45.59
N VAL A 533 29.85 29.72 45.92
CA VAL A 533 31.19 30.03 46.44
C VAL A 533 32.21 29.30 45.56
N ARG A 534 33.21 30.03 45.05
CA ARG A 534 34.34 29.43 44.35
C ARG A 534 35.45 29.18 45.37
N LEU A 535 35.93 27.95 45.47
CA LEU A 535 36.91 27.56 46.48
C LEU A 535 38.32 28.11 46.17
N GLU A 536 38.60 28.46 44.91
CA GLU A 536 39.84 29.14 44.49
C GLU A 536 40.02 30.54 45.11
N ASP A 537 38.93 31.21 45.52
CA ASP A 537 38.98 32.58 46.08
C ASP A 537 39.35 32.62 47.58
N TYR A 538 39.44 31.44 48.22
CA TYR A 538 39.68 31.26 49.65
C TYR A 538 40.82 30.28 49.98
N ALA A 539 41.55 29.78 48.96
CA ALA A 539 42.64 28.82 49.09
C ALA A 539 44.03 29.48 49.23
#